data_AF-A0AAV2QLX7-F1
#
_entry.id   AF-A0AAV2QLX7-F1
#
_cell.length_a   1.000
_cell.length_b   1.000
_cell.length_c   1.000
_cell.angle_alpha   90.00
_cell.angle_beta   90.00
_cell.angle_gamma   90.00
#
_symmetry.space_group_name_H-M   'P 1'
#
loop_
_entity.id
_entity.type
_entity.pdbx_description
1 polymer ?
#
loop_
_entity_poly.entity_id
_entity_poly.type
_entity_poly.pdbx_seq_one_letter_code
_entity_poly.pdbx_strand_id
1 'polypeptide(L)'
;MLHDYTEDNNEQQESFSATSLPSQLQGQTGPFQVKKETHCSTILDQLLKDEIFTDVTLTAEGRSIRAHRVVLCLASRYFRKVLSHDQIVQSVVILRDIKFAELKNIINFIYTGEATVDASKLDSFIKTAELLEISSLCEGHKSISIGGLISQVY
;
A
#
# COMPACT_ATOMS: atom_id res chain seq x y z
N MET A 1 13.21 -2.83 -60.57
CA MET A 1 13.34 -2.15 -59.26
C MET A 1 12.47 -2.94 -58.30
N LEU A 2 12.91 -4.05 -57.68
CA LEU A 2 14.05 -4.28 -56.78
C LEU A 2 13.94 -3.53 -55.44
N HIS A 3 14.15 -4.30 -54.35
CA HIS A 3 14.06 -4.06 -52.90
C HIS A 3 12.65 -4.27 -52.32
N ASP A 4 12.28 -5.43 -51.76
CA ASP A 4 12.91 -6.24 -50.70
C ASP A 4 13.30 -5.41 -49.46
N TYR A 5 12.47 -5.54 -48.43
CA TYR A 5 12.80 -5.29 -47.03
C TYR A 5 12.03 -6.33 -46.21
N THR A 6 12.73 -7.43 -45.96
CA THR A 6 12.61 -8.18 -44.70
C THR A 6 13.34 -7.38 -43.62
N GLU A 7 12.70 -7.16 -42.48
CA GLU A 7 13.30 -6.86 -41.17
C GLU A 7 12.16 -7.02 -40.15
N ASP A 8 11.98 -8.23 -39.60
CA ASP A 8 12.52 -8.60 -38.29
C ASP A 8 12.19 -7.56 -37.22
N ASN A 9 11.14 -7.84 -36.43
CA ASN A 9 11.11 -7.45 -35.02
C ASN A 9 10.29 -8.46 -34.22
N ASN A 10 10.93 -9.61 -34.04
CA ASN A 10 11.27 -10.12 -32.71
C ASN A 10 10.08 -10.20 -31.74
N GLU A 11 9.34 -11.29 -31.87
CA GLU A 11 8.77 -11.99 -30.72
C GLU A 11 9.91 -12.19 -29.71
N GLN A 12 10.06 -11.25 -28.77
CA GLN A 12 10.77 -11.51 -27.53
C GLN A 12 9.92 -12.51 -26.76
N GLN A 13 10.02 -13.75 -27.20
CA GLN A 13 9.82 -14.92 -26.39
C GLN A 13 10.82 -14.78 -25.26
N GLU A 14 10.40 -14.14 -24.17
CA GLU A 14 11.08 -14.28 -22.89
C GLU A 14 11.16 -15.78 -22.66
N SER A 15 12.35 -16.31 -22.92
CA SER A 15 12.76 -17.62 -22.49
C SER A 15 12.60 -17.61 -20.99
N PHE A 16 11.46 -18.10 -20.50
CA PHE A 16 11.32 -18.57 -19.13
C PHE A 16 12.29 -19.73 -19.01
N SER A 17 13.55 -19.39 -18.75
CA SER A 17 14.55 -20.33 -18.28
C SER A 17 13.97 -20.88 -16.98
N ALA A 18 13.41 -22.09 -17.07
CA ALA A 18 12.94 -22.84 -15.93
C ALA A 18 14.13 -22.91 -14.97
N THR A 19 14.12 -22.03 -13.96
CA THR A 19 15.21 -21.94 -13.01
C THR A 19 15.22 -23.26 -12.29
N SER A 20 16.26 -24.06 -12.51
CA SER A 20 16.42 -25.35 -11.88
C SER A 20 16.25 -25.19 -10.37
N LEU A 21 15.56 -26.14 -9.74
CA LEU A 21 15.38 -26.15 -8.29
C LEU A 21 16.75 -25.93 -7.62
N PRO A 22 16.86 -25.01 -6.64
CA PRO A 22 18.08 -24.80 -5.89
C PRO A 22 18.69 -26.14 -5.46
N SER A 23 20.00 -26.29 -5.60
CA SER A 23 20.73 -27.51 -5.23
C SER A 23 20.46 -27.98 -3.80
N GLN A 24 20.03 -27.07 -2.92
CA GLN A 24 19.61 -27.32 -1.53
C GLN A 24 18.28 -28.10 -1.40
N LEU A 25 17.48 -28.18 -2.46
CA LEU A 25 16.19 -28.90 -2.48
C LEU A 25 16.32 -30.29 -3.14
N GLN A 26 17.47 -30.62 -3.73
CA GLN A 26 17.71 -31.93 -4.34
C GLN A 26 17.83 -32.99 -3.23
N GLY A 27 16.85 -33.89 -3.15
CA GLY A 27 16.78 -34.96 -2.15
C GLY A 27 15.83 -34.72 -0.99
N GLN A 28 15.15 -33.57 -0.92
CA GLN A 28 14.07 -33.35 0.05
C GLN A 28 12.76 -33.98 -0.45
N THR A 29 12.24 -34.95 0.30
CA THR A 29 10.91 -35.54 0.05
C THR A 29 9.91 -34.98 1.05
N GLY A 30 9.03 -34.10 0.60
CA GLY A 30 7.97 -33.48 1.41
C GLY A 30 7.36 -32.26 0.72
N PRO A 31 6.26 -31.70 1.26
CA PRO A 31 5.68 -30.47 0.75
C PRO A 31 6.59 -29.26 1.04
N PHE A 32 6.81 -28.41 0.04
CA PHE A 32 7.54 -27.15 0.18
C PHE A 32 6.59 -26.00 0.49
N GLN A 33 6.98 -25.09 1.39
CA GLN A 33 6.27 -23.83 1.62
C GLN A 33 7.08 -22.68 1.03
N VAL A 34 6.43 -21.86 0.19
CA VAL A 34 7.02 -20.63 -0.37
C VAL A 34 6.42 -19.44 0.37
N LYS A 35 7.27 -18.56 0.90
CA LYS A 35 6.85 -17.35 1.63
C LYS A 35 7.62 -16.14 1.12
N LYS A 36 6.93 -15.02 0.94
CA LYS A 36 7.52 -13.70 0.72
C LYS A 36 6.99 -12.76 1.80
N GLU A 37 7.89 -12.22 2.63
CA GLU A 37 7.56 -11.41 3.81
C GLU A 37 6.69 -10.19 3.46
N THR A 38 6.99 -9.55 2.33
CA THR A 38 6.30 -8.34 1.85
C THR A 38 5.28 -8.62 0.76
N HIS A 39 4.75 -9.84 0.64
CA HIS A 39 3.85 -10.21 -0.46
C HIS A 39 2.62 -9.28 -0.55
N CYS A 40 1.87 -9.16 0.55
CA CYS A 40 0.65 -8.35 0.58
C CYS A 40 0.95 -6.85 0.46
N SER A 41 1.96 -6.33 1.17
CA SER A 41 2.32 -4.92 1.10
C SER A 41 2.81 -4.52 -0.30
N THR A 42 3.56 -5.37 -0.99
CA THR A 42 3.97 -5.13 -2.39
C THR A 42 2.76 -5.00 -3.30
N ILE A 43 1.78 -5.90 -3.18
CA ILE A 43 0.58 -5.89 -4.03
C ILE A 43 -0.29 -4.66 -3.73
N LEU A 44 -0.50 -4.34 -2.45
CA LEU A 44 -1.29 -3.17 -2.05
C LEU A 44 -0.62 -1.87 -2.48
N ASP A 45 0.71 -1.75 -2.33
CA ASP A 45 1.48 -0.58 -2.79
C ASP A 45 1.34 -0.38 -4.31
N GLN A 46 1.41 -1.46 -5.10
CA GLN A 46 1.17 -1.40 -6.55
C GLN A 46 -0.25 -0.93 -6.88
N LEU A 47 -1.27 -1.47 -6.20
CA LEU A 47 -2.65 -1.02 -6.39
C LEU A 47 -2.81 0.48 -6.14
N LEU A 48 -2.16 1.01 -5.10
CA LEU A 48 -2.21 2.43 -4.78
C LEU A 48 -1.47 3.28 -5.83
N LYS A 49 -0.26 2.88 -6.23
CA LYS A 49 0.59 3.63 -7.17
C LYS A 49 0.00 3.67 -8.58
N ASP A 50 -0.55 2.55 -9.03
CA ASP A 50 -1.12 2.42 -10.36
C ASP A 50 -2.58 2.93 -10.43
N GLU A 51 -3.14 3.32 -9.28
CA GLU A 51 -4.51 3.83 -9.10
C GLU A 51 -5.62 2.90 -9.65
N ILE A 52 -5.32 1.60 -9.78
CA ILE A 52 -6.21 0.59 -10.38
C ILE A 52 -7.40 0.36 -9.46
N PHE A 53 -8.63 0.33 -10.00
CA PHE A 53 -9.87 0.08 -9.25
C PHE A 53 -10.13 1.01 -8.05
N THR A 54 -9.54 2.21 -8.06
CA THR A 54 -9.80 3.23 -7.04
C THR A 54 -11.23 3.79 -7.16
N ASP A 55 -11.97 3.76 -6.06
CA ASP A 55 -13.38 4.15 -5.94
C ASP A 55 -13.61 5.31 -4.95
N VAL A 56 -12.54 5.80 -4.31
CA VAL A 56 -12.56 6.92 -3.37
C VAL A 56 -11.49 7.94 -3.75
N THR A 57 -11.82 9.23 -3.60
CA THR A 57 -10.87 10.34 -3.70
C THR A 57 -10.81 11.10 -2.38
N LEU A 58 -9.65 11.11 -1.74
CA LEU A 58 -9.38 11.88 -0.53
C LEU A 58 -8.72 13.20 -0.91
N THR A 59 -9.25 14.32 -0.44
CA THR A 59 -8.73 15.66 -0.77
C THR A 59 -8.32 16.41 0.49
N ALA A 60 -7.11 16.95 0.49
CA ALA A 60 -6.58 17.81 1.55
C ALA A 60 -5.73 18.92 0.92
N GLU A 61 -5.82 20.15 1.44
CA GLU A 61 -5.08 21.32 0.94
C GLU A 61 -5.16 21.51 -0.60
N GLY A 62 -6.35 21.24 -1.19
CA GLY A 62 -6.59 21.37 -2.63
C GLY A 62 -5.93 20.29 -3.51
N ARG A 63 -5.30 19.27 -2.89
CA ARG A 63 -4.67 18.13 -3.58
C ARG A 63 -5.41 16.84 -3.24
N SER A 64 -5.40 15.89 -4.17
CA SER A 64 -6.20 14.67 -4.05
C SER A 64 -5.35 13.39 -4.15
N ILE A 65 -5.81 12.33 -3.49
CA ILE A 65 -5.28 10.96 -3.56
C ILE A 65 -6.44 10.04 -3.92
N ARG A 66 -6.26 9.21 -4.94
CA ARG A 66 -7.19 8.13 -5.28
C ARG A 66 -6.85 6.89 -4.46
N ALA A 67 -7.85 6.23 -3.92
CA ALA A 67 -7.69 5.11 -3.01
C ALA A 67 -8.87 4.13 -3.09
N HIS A 68 -8.78 3.05 -2.32
CA HIS A 68 -9.76 1.97 -2.32
C HIS A 68 -10.57 2.01 -1.03
N ARG A 69 -11.88 2.14 -1.16
CA ARG A 69 -12.85 2.16 -0.05
C ARG A 69 -12.65 1.00 0.91
N VAL A 70 -12.50 -0.21 0.37
CA VAL A 70 -12.38 -1.42 1.19
C VAL A 70 -11.16 -1.39 2.10
N VAL A 71 -10.01 -0.95 1.57
CA VAL A 71 -8.75 -0.85 2.32
C VAL A 71 -8.89 0.22 3.41
N LEU A 72 -9.42 1.39 3.05
CA LEU A 72 -9.63 2.50 3.99
C LEU A 72 -10.59 2.10 5.12
N CYS A 73 -11.72 1.47 4.82
CA CYS A 73 -12.70 1.03 5.82
C CYS A 73 -12.15 -0.03 6.78
N LEU A 74 -11.28 -0.91 6.30
CA LEU A 74 -10.63 -1.93 7.13
C LEU A 74 -9.57 -1.33 8.05
N ALA A 75 -8.80 -0.36 7.57
CA ALA A 75 -7.75 0.28 8.35
C ALA A 75 -8.26 1.35 9.33
N SER A 76 -9.38 2.01 9.01
CA SER A 76 -9.85 3.19 9.73
C SER A 76 -11.33 3.08 10.11
N ARG A 77 -11.62 3.28 11.40
CA ARG A 77 -13.01 3.38 11.89
C ARG A 77 -13.69 4.66 11.40
N TYR A 78 -12.95 5.76 11.23
CA TYR A 78 -13.45 7.00 10.64
C TYR A 78 -13.89 6.79 9.19
N PHE A 79 -13.01 6.26 8.33
CA PHE A 79 -13.34 6.02 6.92
C PHE A 79 -14.45 4.99 6.79
N ARG A 80 -14.49 3.98 7.65
CA ARG A 80 -15.65 3.08 7.74
C ARG A 80 -16.92 3.87 7.96
N LYS A 81 -17.03 4.69 9.01
CA LYS A 81 -18.25 5.48 9.29
C LYS A 81 -18.68 6.34 8.10
N VAL A 82 -17.73 6.99 7.41
CA VAL A 82 -18.01 7.92 6.31
C VAL A 82 -18.34 7.18 4.99
N LEU A 83 -17.74 6.02 4.75
CA LEU A 83 -17.81 5.30 3.47
C LEU A 83 -18.67 4.02 3.51
N SER A 84 -19.28 3.64 4.65
CA SER A 84 -20.03 2.38 4.81
C SER A 84 -21.38 2.33 4.06
N HIS A 85 -21.81 3.42 3.43
CA HIS A 85 -23.06 3.42 2.69
C HIS A 85 -22.87 2.80 1.30
N ASP A 86 -23.88 2.05 0.84
CA ASP A 86 -23.91 1.49 -0.50
C ASP A 86 -23.93 2.63 -1.53
N GLN A 87 -22.74 2.96 -2.03
CA GLN A 87 -22.57 3.92 -3.12
C GLN A 87 -22.11 3.19 -4.37
N ILE A 88 -22.91 3.37 -5.44
CA ILE A 88 -22.61 2.96 -6.82
C ILE A 88 -21.62 3.94 -7.48
N VAL A 89 -21.46 5.14 -6.91
CA VAL A 89 -20.66 6.24 -7.45
C VAL A 89 -19.40 6.46 -6.61
N GLN A 90 -18.34 6.92 -7.27
CA GLN A 90 -17.08 7.33 -6.65
C GLN A 90 -17.32 8.36 -5.53
N SER A 91 -16.77 8.10 -4.34
CA SER A 91 -16.92 8.99 -3.18
C SER A 91 -15.76 9.99 -3.09
N VAL A 92 -16.05 11.27 -2.82
CA VAL A 92 -15.02 12.29 -2.56
C VAL A 92 -15.08 12.70 -1.08
N VAL A 93 -13.98 12.55 -0.35
CA VAL A 93 -13.86 12.94 1.06
C VAL A 93 -12.90 14.12 1.17
N ILE A 94 -13.36 15.23 1.74
CA ILE A 94 -12.55 16.44 1.91
C ILE A 94 -12.13 16.55 3.38
N LEU A 95 -10.83 16.52 3.63
CA LEU A 95 -10.20 16.58 4.94
C LEU A 95 -9.59 17.98 5.13
N ARG A 96 -10.27 18.82 5.92
CA ARG A 96 -9.93 20.24 6.08
C ARG A 96 -8.80 20.49 7.08
N ASP A 97 -8.73 19.69 8.13
CA ASP A 97 -7.80 19.90 9.26
C ASP A 97 -6.55 19.01 9.17
N ILE A 98 -6.26 18.47 7.98
CA ILE A 98 -5.14 17.56 7.72
C ILE A 98 -4.30 18.14 6.60
N LYS A 99 -2.98 18.25 6.83
CA LYS A 99 -2.02 18.62 5.78
C LYS A 99 -1.92 17.50 4.74
N PHE A 100 -1.79 17.84 3.47
CA PHE A 100 -1.72 16.83 2.41
C PHE A 100 -0.53 15.87 2.59
N ALA A 101 0.61 16.38 3.07
CA ALA A 101 1.78 15.56 3.34
C ALA A 101 1.51 14.49 4.41
N GLU A 102 0.79 14.85 5.49
CA GLU A 102 0.40 13.91 6.54
C GLU A 102 -0.63 12.90 6.03
N LEU A 103 -1.63 13.36 5.28
CA LEU A 103 -2.60 12.46 4.64
C LEU A 103 -1.87 11.42 3.76
N LYS A 104 -0.93 11.86 2.93
CA LYS A 104 -0.14 10.97 2.07
C LYS A 104 0.64 9.93 2.88
N ASN A 105 1.28 10.34 3.98
CA ASN A 105 2.00 9.42 4.85
C ASN A 105 1.07 8.39 5.51
N ILE A 106 -0.11 8.82 5.97
CA ILE A 106 -1.12 7.93 6.55
C ILE A 106 -1.63 6.93 5.51
N ILE A 107 -1.95 7.38 4.30
CA ILE A 107 -2.40 6.47 3.24
C ILE A 107 -1.29 5.49 2.86
N ASN A 108 -0.05 5.94 2.71
CA ASN A 108 1.07 5.03 2.48
C ASN A 108 1.17 3.98 3.59
N PHE A 109 1.13 4.40 4.86
CA PHE A 109 1.16 3.48 6.00
C PHE A 109 0.02 2.46 5.97
N ILE A 110 -1.19 2.85 5.59
CA ILE A 110 -2.33 1.94 5.45
C ILE A 110 -2.06 0.83 4.41
N TYR A 111 -1.36 1.15 3.33
CA TYR A 111 -1.13 0.21 2.22
C TYR A 111 0.15 -0.63 2.38
N THR A 112 1.19 -0.07 3.01
CA THR A 112 2.49 -0.74 3.15
C THR A 112 2.72 -1.33 4.55
N GLY A 113 2.03 -0.80 5.55
CA GLY A 113 2.29 -1.07 6.97
C GLY A 113 3.45 -0.26 7.56
N GLU A 114 4.08 0.62 6.78
CA GLU A 114 5.25 1.41 7.19
C GLU A 114 5.20 2.86 6.69
N ALA A 115 5.75 3.79 7.47
CA ALA A 115 5.93 5.18 7.09
C ALA A 115 7.20 5.75 7.71
N THR A 116 7.97 6.45 6.88
CA THR A 116 9.17 7.18 7.33
C THR A 116 8.78 8.63 7.58
N VAL A 117 8.87 9.07 8.83
CA VAL A 117 8.46 10.41 9.28
C VAL A 117 9.60 11.07 10.04
N ASP A 118 9.89 12.33 9.72
CA ASP A 118 10.87 13.12 10.45
C ASP A 118 10.47 13.24 11.93
N ALA A 119 11.44 13.22 12.85
CA ALA A 119 11.17 13.36 14.28
C ALA A 119 10.36 14.62 14.64
N SER A 120 10.55 15.71 13.90
CA SER A 120 9.80 16.97 14.08
C SER A 120 8.33 16.89 13.62
N LYS A 121 7.97 15.89 12.82
CA LYS A 121 6.61 15.70 12.27
C LYS A 121 5.88 14.52 12.91
N LEU A 122 6.58 13.67 13.67
CA LEU A 122 6.01 12.47 14.28
C LEU A 122 4.75 12.76 15.11
N ASP A 123 4.76 13.80 15.96
CA ASP A 123 3.59 14.18 16.76
C ASP A 123 2.38 14.54 15.89
N SER A 124 2.60 15.26 14.78
CA SER A 124 1.54 15.60 13.81
C SER A 124 1.00 14.36 13.10
N PHE A 125 1.89 13.42 12.75
CA PHE A 125 1.51 12.15 12.13
C PHE A 125 0.63 11.32 13.06
N ILE A 126 1.02 11.16 14.33
CA ILE A 126 0.25 10.41 15.33
C ILE A 126 -1.12 11.07 15.56
N LYS A 127 -1.18 12.39 15.74
CA LYS A 127 -2.46 13.11 15.86
C LYS A 127 -3.37 12.93 14.66
N THR A 128 -2.80 12.90 13.46
CA THR A 128 -3.56 12.64 12.22
C THR A 128 -4.08 11.19 12.19
N ALA A 129 -3.26 10.22 12.61
CA ALA A 129 -3.66 8.82 12.72
C ALA A 129 -4.81 8.63 13.74
N GLU A 130 -4.73 9.31 14.88
CA GLU A 130 -5.79 9.33 15.91
C GLU A 130 -7.08 9.96 15.38
N LEU A 131 -6.99 11.11 14.71
CA LEU A 131 -8.13 11.79 14.09
C LEU A 131 -8.83 10.91 13.06
N LEU A 132 -8.06 10.17 12.27
CA LEU A 132 -8.56 9.22 11.29
C LEU A 132 -8.87 7.84 11.89
N GLU A 133 -8.76 7.66 13.21
CA GLU A 133 -9.01 6.42 13.92
C GLU A 133 -8.34 5.19 13.25
N ILE A 134 -7.04 5.31 12.91
CA ILE A 134 -6.27 4.23 12.27
C ILE A 134 -6.02 3.10 13.27
N SER A 135 -6.62 1.94 13.02
CA SER A 135 -6.76 0.85 13.99
C SER A 135 -5.41 0.36 14.55
N SER A 136 -4.38 0.23 13.71
CA SER A 136 -3.06 -0.23 14.12
C SER A 136 -2.20 0.82 14.86
N LEU A 137 -2.58 2.10 14.80
CA LEU A 137 -1.87 3.21 15.45
C LEU A 137 -2.60 3.74 16.69
N CYS A 138 -3.90 3.47 16.82
CA CYS A 138 -4.74 4.01 17.90
C CYS A 138 -5.04 3.00 19.03
N GLU A 139 -4.68 1.71 18.86
CA GLU A 139 -5.08 0.65 19.79
C GLU A 139 -4.05 0.42 20.90
N GLY A 140 -4.08 1.28 21.93
CA GLY A 140 -3.45 0.98 23.22
C GLY A 140 -4.44 0.27 24.14
N HIS A 141 -4.26 -1.04 24.42
CA HIS A 141 -4.22 -1.64 25.78
C HIS A 141 -4.01 -3.18 25.87
N LYS A 142 -3.44 -3.88 24.87
CA LYS A 142 -2.72 -5.15 25.09
C LYS A 142 -1.48 -5.21 24.17
N SER A 143 -0.34 -4.83 24.74
CA SER A 143 1.03 -5.06 24.25
C SER A 143 1.35 -4.71 22.79
N ILE A 144 1.17 -3.45 22.38
CA ILE A 144 2.07 -2.84 21.37
C ILE A 144 2.41 -1.44 21.89
N SER A 145 3.50 -1.33 22.65
CA SER A 145 4.07 -0.02 22.96
C SER A 145 4.51 0.60 21.64
N ILE A 146 4.16 1.87 21.37
CA ILE A 146 4.61 2.58 20.15
C ILE A 146 6.14 2.57 20.04
N GLY A 147 6.85 2.51 21.18
CA GLY A 147 8.31 2.27 21.22
C GLY A 147 8.80 0.93 20.67
N GLY A 148 7.91 -0.03 20.37
CA GLY A 148 8.22 -1.27 19.65
C GLY A 148 7.95 -1.21 18.14
N LEU A 149 7.22 -0.19 17.65
CA LEU A 149 7.00 0.07 16.22
C LEU A 149 8.01 1.09 15.66
N ILE A 150 8.56 1.95 16.52
CA ILE A 150 9.57 2.92 16.13
C ILE A 150 10.95 2.27 16.32
N SER A 151 11.43 1.55 15.31
CA SER A 151 12.87 1.30 15.22
C SER A 151 13.52 2.60 14.75
N GLN A 152 14.45 3.16 15.53
CA GLN A 152 15.34 4.19 15.00
C GLN A 152 16.08 3.57 13.81
N VAL A 153 15.82 4.09 12.61
CA VAL A 153 16.65 3.80 11.44
C VAL A 153 17.95 4.55 11.69
N TYR A 154 18.99 3.81 12.12
CA TYR A 154 20.36 4.31 12.15
C TYR A 154 20.95 4.33 10.74
#